data_AF-A0A8T3L2V8-F1
#
_entry.id   AF-A0A8T3L2V8-F1
#
_cell.length_a   1.000
_cell.length_b   1.000
_cell.length_c   1.000
_cell.angle_alpha   90.00
_cell.angle_beta   90.00
_cell.angle_gamma   90.00
#
_symmetry.space_group_name_H-M   'P 1'
#
loop_
_entity.id
_entity.type
_entity.pdbx_description
1 polymer ?
#
loop_
_entity_poly.entity_id
_entity_poly.type
_entity_poly.pdbx_seq_one_letter_code
_entity_poly.pdbx_strand_id
1 'polypeptide(L)' 'MATLNISLPDGMRKWVDIQVGDEYANASDYIRDLIRHDQRQREALKLALIEAEQSGRSTRKVSDIINDTKAKLEHG' A
#
# COMPACT_ATOMS: atom_id res chain seq x y z
N MET A 1 -13.08 9.20 -22.28
CA MET A 1 -11.86 9.11 -21.48
C MET A 1 -11.29 10.50 -21.31
N ALA A 2 -10.77 10.84 -20.12
CA ALA A 2 -9.99 12.06 -19.93
C ALA A 2 -8.54 11.79 -20.36
N THR A 3 -7.91 12.75 -21.05
CA THR A 3 -6.51 12.66 -21.46
C THR A 3 -5.63 13.36 -20.43
N LEU A 4 -4.55 12.70 -19.99
CA LEU A 4 -3.57 13.25 -19.06
C LEU A 4 -2.20 13.28 -19.75
N ASN A 5 -1.66 14.48 -19.92
CA ASN A 5 -0.32 14.68 -20.49
C ASN A 5 0.68 14.90 -19.35
N ILE A 6 1.73 14.08 -19.30
CA ILE A 6 2.75 14.14 -18.23
C ILE A 6 4.14 14.08 -18.88
N SER A 7 4.99 15.03 -18.52
CA SER A 7 6.41 14.98 -18.85
C SER A 7 7.15 14.16 -17.81
N LEU A 8 7.85 13.13 -18.25
CA LEU A 8 8.69 12.28 -17.41
C LEU A 8 10.17 12.49 -17.76
N PRO A 9 11.07 12.58 -16.76
CA PRO A 9 12.50 12.48 -16.98
C PRO A 9 12.87 11.15 -17.65
N ASP A 10 13.97 11.13 -18.41
CA ASP A 10 14.37 9.97 -19.21
C ASP A 10 14.46 8.66 -18.42
N GLY A 11 14.98 8.70 -17.19
CA GLY A 11 15.05 7.53 -16.33
C GLY A 11 13.68 6.94 -15.99
N MET A 12 12.70 7.81 -15.72
CA MET A 12 11.33 7.38 -15.43
C MET A 12 10.63 6.86 -16.68
N ARG A 13 10.89 7.46 -17.85
CA ARG A 13 10.36 6.93 -19.12
C ARG A 13 10.86 5.52 -19.39
N LYS A 14 12.17 5.29 -19.28
CA LYS A 14 12.77 3.96 -19.47
C LYS A 14 12.16 2.92 -18.52
N TRP A 15 11.89 3.31 -17.27
CA TRP A 15 11.22 2.44 -16.32
C TRP A 15 9.81 2.05 -16.80
N VAL A 16 9.00 3.02 -17.21
CA VAL A 16 7.65 2.77 -17.75
C VAL A 16 7.71 1.85 -18.98
N ASP A 17 8.67 2.08 -19.89
CA ASP A 17 8.82 1.27 -21.09
C ASP A 17 9.14 -0.20 -20.78
N ILE A 18 9.94 -0.47 -19.73
CA ILE A 18 10.21 -1.84 -19.25
C ILE A 18 8.92 -2.52 -18.79
N GLN A 19 8.09 -1.82 -18.02
CA GLN A 19 6.81 -2.36 -17.53
C GLN A 19 5.84 -2.66 -18.68
N VAL A 20 5.84 -1.85 -19.73
CA VAL A 20 5.01 -2.03 -20.93
C VAL A 20 5.49 -3.21 -21.81
N GLY A 21 6.73 -3.66 -21.65
CA GLY A 21 7.23 -4.86 -22.32
C GLY A 21 6.90 -6.17 -21.59
N ASP A 22 6.62 -6.10 -20.29
CA ASP A 22 6.50 -7.26 -19.41
C ASP A 22 5.03 -7.53 -19.05
N GLU A 23 4.36 -6.55 -18.42
CA GLU A 23 3.07 -6.77 -17.75
C GLU A 23 1.93 -5.87 -18.28
N TYR A 24 2.24 -4.76 -18.96
CA TYR A 24 1.24 -3.77 -19.37
C TYR A 24 1.24 -3.53 -20.88
N ALA A 25 0.09 -3.30 -21.51
CA ALA A 25 0.04 -3.09 -22.96
C ALA A 25 0.50 -1.68 -23.41
N ASN A 26 0.44 -0.68 -22.52
CA ASN A 26 0.91 0.69 -22.77
C ASN A 26 1.09 1.47 -21.46
N ALA A 27 1.74 2.64 -21.57
CA ALA A 27 2.01 3.52 -20.42
C ALA A 27 0.73 3.96 -19.69
N SER A 28 -0.37 4.19 -20.40
CA SER A 28 -1.63 4.60 -19.76
C SER A 28 -2.23 3.47 -18.91
N ASP A 29 -2.02 2.21 -19.29
CA ASP A 29 -2.46 1.06 -18.50
C ASP A 29 -1.65 0.94 -17.22
N TYR A 30 -0.32 1.04 -17.32
CA TYR A 30 0.57 1.04 -16.17
C TYR A 30 0.26 2.18 -15.18
N ILE A 31 0.15 3.42 -15.67
CA ILE A 31 -0.19 4.57 -14.82
C ILE A 31 -1.57 4.41 -14.17
N ARG A 32 -2.57 3.86 -14.89
CA ARG A 32 -3.89 3.61 -14.31
C ARG A 32 -3.85 2.58 -13.19
N ASP A 33 -3.02 1.54 -13.30
CA ASP A 33 -2.88 0.59 -12.19
C ASP A 33 -2.15 1.22 -11.00
N LEU A 34 -1.07 1.98 -11.22
CA LEU A 34 -0.38 2.71 -10.15
C LEU A 34 -1.34 3.63 -9.37
N ILE A 35 -2.22 4.35 -10.06
CA ILE A 35 -3.23 5.21 -9.41
C ILE A 35 -4.19 4.37 -8.57
N ARG A 36 -4.66 3.22 -9.10
CA ARG A 36 -5.55 2.33 -8.33
C ARG A 36 -4.82 1.71 -7.13
N HIS A 37 -3.55 1.39 -7.28
CA HIS A 37 -2.72 0.87 -6.19
C HIS A 37 -2.59 1.91 -5.07
N ASP A 38 -2.24 3.15 -5.39
CA ASP A 38 -2.18 4.27 -4.42
C ASP A 38 -3.53 4.47 -3.72
N GLN A 39 -4.64 4.47 -4.48
CA GLN A 39 -5.99 4.55 -3.90
C GLN A 39 -6.29 3.40 -2.93
N ARG A 40 -5.98 2.16 -3.31
CA ARG A 40 -6.19 0.99 -2.45
C ARG A 40 -5.36 1.06 -1.18
N GLN A 41 -4.09 1.49 -1.26
CA GLN A 41 -3.23 1.64 -0.09
C GLN A 41 -3.76 2.71 0.86
N ARG A 42 -4.20 3.86 0.34
CA ARG A 42 -4.80 4.93 1.14
C ARG A 42 -6.09 4.49 1.80
N GLU A 43 -6.95 3.78 1.07
CA GLU A 43 -8.22 3.28 1.61
C GLU A 43 -7.98 2.23 2.69
N ALA A 44 -7.04 1.30 2.49
CA ALA A 44 -6.68 0.30 3.50
C ALA A 44 -6.16 0.95 4.79
N LEU A 45 -5.29 1.97 4.67
CA LEU A 45 -4.82 2.73 5.83
C LEU A 45 -5.98 3.43 6.56
N LYS A 46 -6.88 4.08 5.80
CA LYS A 46 -8.04 4.75 6.37
C LYS A 46 -8.95 3.78 7.12
N LEU A 47 -9.23 2.61 6.55
CA LEU A 47 -10.04 1.58 7.19
C LEU A 47 -9.38 1.06 8.47
N ALA A 48 -8.06 0.80 8.45
CA ALA A 48 -7.32 0.39 9.64
C ALA A 48 -7.35 1.45 10.77
N LEU A 49 -7.31 2.73 10.42
CA LEU A 49 -7.45 3.82 11.39
C LEU A 49 -8.86 3.88 11.99
N ILE A 50 -9.90 3.73 11.16
CA ILE A 50 -11.30 3.67 11.63
C ILE A 50 -11.49 2.48 12.58
N GLU A 51 -10.98 1.31 12.22
CA GLU A 51 -11.01 0.13 13.09
C GLU A 51 -10.31 0.40 14.42
N ALA A 52 -9.12 1.02 14.38
CA ALA A 52 -8.38 1.37 15.60
C ALA A 52 -9.17 2.36 16.49
N GLU A 53 -9.79 3.39 15.92
CA GLU A 53 -10.63 4.33 16.67
C GLU A 53 -11.84 3.64 17.32
N GLN A 54 -12.49 2.71 16.60
CA GLN A 54 -13.63 1.95 17.09
C GLN A 54 -13.24 0.90 18.14
N SER A 55 -12.00 0.41 18.11
CA SER A 55 -11.50 -0.58 19.08
C SER A 55 -11.32 -0.02 20.50
N GLY A 56 -11.37 1.31 20.65
CA GLY A 56 -11.21 1.98 21.93
C GLY A 56 -9.76 2.02 22.42
N ARG A 57 -9.53 2.64 23.59
CA ARG A 57 -8.18 2.75 24.16
C ARG A 57 -7.77 1.46 24.86
N SER A 58 -6.65 0.89 24.43
CA SER A 58 -6.04 -0.24 25.13
C SER A 58 -5.51 0.19 26.50
N THR A 59 -5.81 -0.63 27.52
CA THR A 59 -5.26 -0.48 28.88
C THR A 59 -3.98 -1.29 29.09
N ARG A 60 -3.56 -2.09 28.10
CA ARG A 60 -2.37 -2.95 28.19
C ARG A 60 -1.09 -2.13 28.16
N LYS A 61 -0.13 -2.47 29.00
CA LYS A 61 1.22 -1.90 28.91
C LYS A 61 2.02 -2.62 27.84
N VAL A 62 3.04 -1.95 27.31
CA VAL A 62 3.95 -2.52 26.31
C VAL A 62 4.59 -3.83 26.81
N SER A 63 4.96 -3.90 28.10
CA SER A 63 5.49 -5.12 28.73
C SER A 63 4.53 -6.30 28.63
N ASP A 64 3.24 -6.06 28.84
CA ASP A 64 2.21 -7.10 28.87
C ASP A 64 1.91 -7.62 27.46
N ILE A 65 2.10 -6.77 26.45
CA ILE A 65 2.00 -7.15 25.03
C ILE A 65 3.19 -8.03 24.64
N ILE A 66 4.41 -7.63 25.01
CA ILE A 66 5.62 -8.38 24.68
C ILE A 66 5.62 -9.77 25.33
N ASN A 67 5.25 -9.85 26.62
CA ASN A 67 5.23 -11.12 27.35
C ASN A 67 4.17 -12.08 26.78
N ASP A 68 2.98 -11.58 26.46
CA ASP A 68 1.92 -12.38 25.83
C ASP A 68 2.34 -12.91 24.45
N THR A 69 3.01 -12.10 23.64
CA THR A 69 3.52 -12.53 22.33
C THR A 69 4.61 -13.59 22.45
N LYS A 70 5.55 -13.43 23.40
CA LYS A 70 6.61 -14.44 23.63
C LYS A 70 6.03 -15.78 24.08
N ALA A 71 5.08 -15.76 25.02
CA ALA A 71 4.42 -16.98 25.51
C ALA A 71 3.67 -17.72 24.37
N LYS A 72 3.07 -16.99 23.42
CA LYS A 72 2.40 -17.59 22.25
C LYS A 72 3.39 -18.24 21.28
N LEU A 73 4.59 -17.69 21.12
CA LEU A 73 5.62 -18.23 20.24
C LEU A 73 6.34 -19.45 20.84
N GLU A 74 6.39 -19.58 22.17
CA GLU A 74 6.97 -20.74 22.85
C GLU A 74 6.02 -21.96 22.90
N HIS A 75 4.74 -21.76 22.57
CA HIS A 75 3.69 -22.78 22.62
C HIS A 75 3.07 -23.12 21.24
N GLY A 76 3.62 -22.58 20.14
CA GLY A 76 3.22 -22.90 18.77
C GLY A 76 4.35 -23.56 17.99
#